data_AF-A0A947JLL4-F1
#
_entry.id   AF-A0A947JLL4-F1
#
_cell.length_a   1.000
_cell.length_b   1.000
_cell.length_c   1.000
_cell.angle_alpha   90.00
_cell.angle_beta   90.00
_cell.angle_gamma   90.00
#
_symmetry.space_group_name_H-M   'P 1'
#
loop_
_entity.id
_entity.type
_entity.pdbx_description
1 polymer ?
#
loop_
_entity_poly.entity_id
_entity_poly.type
_entity_poly.pdbx_seq_one_letter_code
_entity_poly.pdbx_strand_id
1 'polypeptide(L)'
;MSILVNKSSSIIIFGIGAIIVSTLLGWSSRSVWGLAIIEVIILSVLLLAITSLDKKKLKLPIALTAFIFFLILSTVFSAYHYNSILGLVMYTLIIGAFWLVFQFVESGKQFRIIIFTLSAVALIAALNGIVNFFQLQDITLGVASFFGWRNIFAGFILLTLPITLTQFLVEKQRREQTFFGITTVLLAINLYFTFSQASWLAMTIVFILTIWLLRKVPTKQLLTRLLFVIVIITVLIFGLLQLHAPSNGESIQQASAIQSNAVNNRIDYWKTSWEMFTHNPVVGVGIGNFETIYTHFQQNVWSFSVSPHNSILLFLTELGVFGFLVFMFFLFSIVRKARDVFRITIKGNESQYYYSVGIFGGIIASFGHSLVDIDWEIPALLLLWFVEVGLIFALAKSPLGKDTKNLQNTNNNLRFQIFVFVSSLIVGYIIVVPTITDLWNKRMDIIQDDLGDVDDSIALLEKAVNLNSLDADLYGNLSESYQIRILDHKGIREENQYKSAKYARKAVELDPLSAKRHEAFGYALNFISSGEDNEILEAEKELRTAISYNPHNGAYQYQLLGFILQRQEKYDQAIEVLDIALNLFDNENIEKIHADQETHNQLITRVETIKNLRETIVAQMEEE
;
A
#
# COMPACT_ATOMS: atom_id res chain seq x y z
N MET A 1 13.44 41.64 -9.37
CA MET A 1 12.35 40.89 -8.71
C MET A 1 11.63 39.91 -9.66
N SER A 2 11.17 40.32 -10.85
CA SER A 2 10.46 39.42 -11.81
C SER A 2 11.26 38.19 -12.27
N ILE A 3 12.58 38.32 -12.46
CA ILE A 3 13.47 37.21 -12.85
C ILE A 3 13.61 36.16 -11.74
N LEU A 4 13.58 36.57 -10.47
CA LEU A 4 13.67 35.66 -9.31
C LEU A 4 12.37 34.85 -9.16
N VAL A 5 11.21 35.51 -9.32
CA VAL A 5 9.88 34.86 -9.25
C VAL A 5 9.71 33.79 -10.34
N ASN A 6 10.25 34.00 -11.54
CA ASN A 6 10.18 33.03 -12.64
C ASN A 6 11.08 31.80 -12.45
N LYS A 7 12.25 31.99 -11.83
CA LYS A 7 13.15 30.89 -11.47
C LYS A 7 12.53 30.00 -10.40
N SER A 8 11.91 30.57 -9.36
CA SER A 8 11.24 29.81 -8.31
C SER A 8 10.10 28.93 -8.85
N SER A 9 9.28 29.46 -9.77
CA SER A 9 8.17 28.69 -10.37
C SER A 9 8.66 27.48 -11.16
N SER A 10 9.79 27.60 -11.87
CA SER A 10 10.35 26.47 -12.63
C SER A 10 10.94 25.38 -11.73
N ILE A 11 11.57 25.79 -10.62
CA ILE A 11 12.11 24.87 -9.60
C ILE A 11 10.98 24.09 -8.91
N ILE A 12 9.86 24.74 -8.62
CA ILE A 12 8.72 24.09 -7.95
C ILE A 12 8.06 23.06 -8.86
N ILE A 13 7.89 23.36 -10.15
CA ILE A 13 7.37 22.38 -11.13
C ILE A 13 8.31 21.18 -11.25
N PHE A 14 9.61 21.44 -11.21
CA PHE A 14 10.60 20.38 -11.16
C PHE A 14 10.44 19.53 -9.88
N GLY A 15 10.26 20.18 -8.72
CA GLY A 15 9.99 19.52 -7.44
C GLY A 15 8.72 18.66 -7.44
N ILE A 16 7.64 19.12 -8.07
CA ILE A 16 6.43 18.33 -8.31
C ILE A 16 6.76 17.08 -9.14
N GLY A 17 7.65 17.19 -10.13
CA GLY A 17 8.16 16.04 -10.87
C GLY A 17 8.87 15.02 -9.98
N ALA A 18 9.70 15.47 -9.03
CA ALA A 18 10.35 14.58 -8.06
C ALA A 18 9.35 13.90 -7.12
N ILE A 19 8.31 14.63 -6.67
CA ILE A 19 7.19 14.08 -5.90
C ILE A 19 6.50 12.96 -6.69
N ILE A 20 6.20 13.18 -7.98
CA ILE A 20 5.59 12.16 -8.84
C ILE A 20 6.52 10.95 -9.03
N VAL A 21 7.83 11.16 -9.22
CA VAL A 21 8.79 10.04 -9.35
C VAL A 21 8.87 9.22 -8.05
N SER A 22 8.74 9.85 -6.89
CA SER A 22 8.78 9.16 -5.59
C SER A 22 7.64 8.16 -5.41
N THR A 23 6.55 8.23 -6.19
CA THR A 23 5.47 7.23 -6.14
C THR A 23 5.92 5.85 -6.62
N LEU A 24 7.06 5.75 -7.31
CA LEU A 24 7.69 4.47 -7.64
C LEU A 24 8.25 3.73 -6.42
N LEU A 25 8.28 4.36 -5.24
CA LEU A 25 8.51 3.62 -3.99
C LEU A 25 7.41 2.57 -3.72
N GLY A 26 6.23 2.72 -4.32
CA GLY A 26 5.18 1.69 -4.34
C GLY A 26 4.90 1.10 -2.95
N TRP A 27 5.11 -0.20 -2.78
CA TRP A 27 4.89 -0.90 -1.51
C TRP A 27 5.76 -0.36 -0.38
N SER A 28 7.01 -0.02 -0.70
CA SER A 28 7.98 0.48 0.29
C SER A 28 7.52 1.79 0.93
N SER A 29 6.58 2.53 0.32
CA SER A 29 6.00 3.74 0.91
C SER A 29 5.20 3.49 2.20
N ARG A 30 4.89 2.22 2.54
CA ARG A 30 4.32 1.85 3.85
C ARG A 30 5.36 1.76 4.96
N SER A 31 6.63 1.53 4.61
CA SER A 31 7.71 1.49 5.59
C SER A 31 8.03 2.91 6.09
N VAL A 32 8.54 3.00 7.32
CA VAL A 32 8.97 4.27 7.93
C VAL A 32 9.96 5.02 7.02
N TRP A 33 10.93 4.30 6.43
CA TRP A 33 11.94 4.90 5.56
C TRP A 33 11.38 5.36 4.21
N GLY A 34 10.58 4.52 3.55
CA GLY A 34 9.95 4.87 2.28
C GLY A 34 9.02 6.07 2.41
N LEU A 35 8.20 6.09 3.46
CA LEU A 35 7.34 7.22 3.76
C LEU A 35 8.16 8.50 4.04
N ALA A 36 9.18 8.41 4.89
CA ALA A 36 10.03 9.55 5.24
C ALA A 36 10.69 10.19 4.01
N ILE A 37 11.09 9.39 3.00
CA ILE A 37 11.65 9.92 1.75
C ILE A 37 10.62 10.76 0.99
N ILE A 38 9.39 10.24 0.83
CA ILE A 38 8.29 10.96 0.18
C ILE A 38 8.03 12.27 0.93
N GLU A 39 7.93 12.20 2.25
CA GLU A 39 7.66 13.35 3.12
C GLU A 39 8.75 14.40 3.06
N VAL A 40 10.03 14.01 3.09
CA VAL A 40 11.17 14.92 2.96
C VAL A 40 11.18 15.60 1.60
N ILE A 41 10.89 14.88 0.51
CA ILE A 41 10.80 15.48 -0.83
C ILE A 41 9.67 16.52 -0.86
N ILE A 42 8.47 16.16 -0.39
CA ILE A 42 7.33 17.08 -0.35
C ILE A 42 7.63 18.30 0.51
N LEU A 43 8.12 18.10 1.75
CA LEU A 43 8.44 19.17 2.69
C LEU A 43 9.49 20.11 2.13
N SER A 44 10.53 19.58 1.47
CA SER A 44 11.57 20.39 0.82
C SER A 44 10.97 21.30 -0.25
N VAL A 45 10.07 20.78 -1.09
CA VAL A 45 9.41 21.57 -2.14
C VAL A 45 8.42 22.57 -1.54
N LEU A 46 7.70 22.20 -0.46
CA LEU A 46 6.81 23.10 0.28
C LEU A 46 7.56 24.27 0.90
N LEU A 47 8.70 24.05 1.56
CA LEU A 47 9.51 25.11 2.15
C LEU A 47 10.04 26.08 1.08
N LEU A 48 10.49 25.54 -0.06
CA LEU A 48 10.86 26.36 -1.22
C LEU A 48 9.68 27.17 -1.77
N ALA A 49 8.50 26.56 -1.83
CA ALA A 49 7.28 27.22 -2.30
C ALA A 49 6.84 28.35 -1.37
N ILE A 50 6.78 28.11 -0.06
CA ILE A 50 6.35 29.08 0.96
C ILE A 50 7.29 30.29 0.99
N THR A 51 8.61 30.07 0.91
CA THR A 51 9.60 31.16 0.87
C THR A 51 9.55 31.98 -0.42
N SER A 52 9.00 31.42 -1.50
CA SER A 52 8.85 32.10 -2.79
C SER A 52 7.53 32.88 -2.95
N LEU A 53 6.56 32.68 -2.05
CA LEU A 53 5.22 33.26 -2.15
C LEU A 53 5.04 34.50 -1.29
N ASP A 54 4.23 35.43 -1.78
CA ASP A 54 3.63 36.46 -0.94
C ASP A 54 2.58 35.80 -0.02
N LYS A 55 2.65 36.08 1.30
CA LYS A 55 1.75 35.52 2.33
C LYS A 55 0.27 35.71 1.98
N LYS A 56 -0.08 36.76 1.23
CA LYS A 56 -1.46 37.04 0.78
C LYS A 56 -1.99 36.09 -0.31
N LYS A 57 -1.16 35.19 -0.85
CA LYS A 57 -1.50 34.28 -1.95
C LYS A 57 -1.70 32.82 -1.53
N LEU A 58 -1.53 32.45 -0.26
CA LEU A 58 -1.86 31.11 0.23
C LEU A 58 -3.38 30.90 0.19
N LYS A 59 -3.86 30.13 -0.79
CA LYS A 59 -5.25 29.69 -0.89
C LYS A 59 -5.30 28.17 -0.86
N LEU A 60 -6.14 27.62 0.00
CA LEU A 60 -6.51 26.20 0.01
C LEU A 60 -8.03 26.10 -0.13
N PRO A 61 -8.57 25.10 -0.86
CA PRO A 61 -10.01 24.85 -0.88
C PRO A 61 -10.57 24.66 0.54
N ILE A 62 -11.71 25.28 0.82
CA ILE A 62 -12.33 25.23 2.17
C ILE A 62 -12.60 23.79 2.65
N ALA A 63 -12.91 22.88 1.72
CA ALA A 63 -13.11 21.47 2.02
C ALA A 63 -11.83 20.81 2.57
N LEU A 64 -10.66 21.16 2.03
CA LEU A 64 -9.38 20.63 2.51
C LEU A 64 -8.93 21.29 3.81
N THR A 65 -9.21 22.58 4.00
CA THR A 65 -8.98 23.24 5.30
C THR A 65 -9.84 22.61 6.40
N ALA A 66 -11.11 22.34 6.11
CA ALA A 66 -12.00 21.63 7.03
C ALA A 66 -11.51 20.19 7.26
N PHE A 67 -11.03 19.51 6.22
CA PHE A 67 -10.52 18.14 6.36
C PHE A 67 -9.28 18.09 7.26
N ILE A 68 -8.30 18.98 7.06
CA ILE A 68 -7.13 19.10 7.95
C ILE A 68 -7.55 19.39 9.40
N PHE A 69 -8.53 20.28 9.60
CA PHE A 69 -9.06 20.55 10.93
C PHE A 69 -9.63 19.28 11.58
N PHE A 70 -10.37 18.46 10.84
CA PHE A 70 -10.89 17.19 11.34
C PHE A 70 -9.82 16.12 11.54
N LEU A 71 -8.76 16.10 10.73
CA LEU A 71 -7.59 15.25 10.99
C LEU A 71 -6.96 15.62 12.35
N ILE A 72 -6.76 16.91 12.62
CA ILE A 72 -6.25 17.39 13.91
C ILE A 72 -7.19 16.98 15.06
N LEU A 73 -8.51 17.16 14.87
CA LEU A 73 -9.51 16.78 15.87
C LEU A 73 -9.47 15.27 16.17
N SER A 74 -9.43 14.45 15.12
CA SER A 74 -9.31 13.00 15.21
C SER A 74 -8.01 12.59 15.94
N THR A 75 -6.88 13.25 15.67
CA THR A 75 -5.63 13.02 16.39
C THR A 75 -5.70 13.40 17.87
N VAL A 76 -6.42 14.46 18.24
CA VAL A 76 -6.56 14.88 19.65
C VAL A 76 -7.36 13.84 20.45
N PHE A 77 -8.42 13.30 19.86
CA PHE A 77 -9.33 12.35 20.51
C PHE A 77 -9.01 10.88 20.21
N SER A 78 -7.87 10.58 19.59
CA SER A 78 -7.54 9.21 19.19
C SER A 78 -7.20 8.32 20.39
N ALA A 79 -7.45 7.01 20.24
CA ALA A 79 -7.09 6.05 21.27
C ALA A 79 -5.57 5.92 21.44
N TYR A 80 -4.82 5.98 20.33
CA TYR A 80 -3.35 6.05 20.33
C TYR A 80 -2.86 7.28 19.56
N HIS A 81 -2.31 8.25 20.28
CA HIS A 81 -1.86 9.53 19.72
C HIS A 81 -0.68 9.38 18.76
N TYR A 82 0.24 8.44 19.02
CA TYR A 82 1.45 8.26 18.20
C TYR A 82 1.10 7.96 16.73
N ASN A 83 0.29 6.93 16.50
CA ASN A 83 -0.18 6.56 15.16
C ASN A 83 -0.94 7.71 14.49
N SER A 84 -1.79 8.40 15.25
CA SER A 84 -2.55 9.54 14.71
C SER A 84 -1.71 10.77 14.41
N ILE A 85 -0.58 10.97 15.08
CA ILE A 85 0.39 12.00 14.72
C ILE A 85 1.09 11.64 13.42
N LEU A 86 1.53 10.38 13.26
CA LEU A 86 2.14 9.92 12.00
C LEU A 86 1.15 10.04 10.83
N GLY A 87 -0.08 9.57 11.02
CA GLY A 87 -1.15 9.73 10.03
C GLY A 87 -1.41 11.21 9.70
N LEU A 88 -1.53 12.08 10.70
CA LEU A 88 -1.73 13.52 10.49
C LEU A 88 -0.60 14.15 9.66
N VAL A 89 0.66 13.82 9.95
CA VAL A 89 1.82 14.32 9.20
C VAL A 89 1.75 13.86 7.75
N MET A 90 1.56 12.56 7.52
CA MET A 90 1.44 11.97 6.19
C MET A 90 0.34 12.63 5.37
N TYR A 91 -0.90 12.66 5.87
CA TYR A 91 -2.04 13.23 5.14
C TYR A 91 -1.85 14.74 4.89
N THR A 92 -1.30 15.48 5.85
CA THR A 92 -1.06 16.92 5.69
C THR A 92 -0.01 17.21 4.62
N LEU A 93 1.07 16.42 4.57
CA LEU A 93 2.09 16.57 3.53
C LEU A 93 1.55 16.18 2.16
N ILE A 94 0.79 15.08 2.04
CA ILE A 94 0.14 14.69 0.79
C ILE A 94 -0.84 15.78 0.30
N ILE A 95 -1.63 16.39 1.19
CA ILE A 95 -2.48 17.55 0.86
C ILE A 95 -1.61 18.76 0.46
N GLY A 96 -0.42 18.89 1.03
CA GLY A 96 0.61 19.85 0.60
C GLY A 96 1.06 19.65 -0.84
N ALA A 97 1.21 18.40 -1.31
CA ALA A 97 1.51 18.10 -2.71
C ALA A 97 0.38 18.52 -3.66
N PHE A 98 -0.88 18.27 -3.27
CA PHE A 98 -2.04 18.83 -3.96
C PHE A 98 -1.96 20.36 -4.05
N TRP A 99 -1.63 21.03 -2.93
CA TRP A 99 -1.55 22.47 -2.85
C TRP A 99 -0.45 23.04 -3.75
N LEU A 100 0.72 22.40 -3.82
CA LEU A 100 1.80 22.75 -4.74
C LEU A 100 1.32 22.74 -6.20
N VAL A 101 0.64 21.68 -6.61
CA VAL A 101 0.11 21.54 -7.97
C VAL A 101 -0.95 22.63 -8.25
N PHE A 102 -1.92 22.76 -7.35
CA PHE A 102 -3.00 23.76 -7.46
C PHE A 102 -2.47 25.20 -7.56
N GLN A 103 -1.43 25.51 -6.80
CA GLN A 103 -0.91 26.87 -6.68
C GLN A 103 0.04 27.25 -7.84
N PHE A 104 0.90 26.33 -8.27
CA PHE A 104 2.04 26.66 -9.17
C PHE A 104 1.89 26.19 -10.62
N VAL A 105 0.93 25.30 -10.91
CA VAL A 105 0.66 24.87 -12.29
C VAL A 105 -0.30 25.87 -12.94
N GLU A 106 0.24 26.82 -13.68
CA GLU A 106 -0.54 27.93 -14.26
C GLU A 106 -0.46 27.98 -15.80
N SER A 107 0.53 27.32 -16.41
CA SER A 107 0.76 27.37 -17.86
C SER A 107 0.63 26.01 -18.55
N GLY A 108 0.25 26.06 -19.83
CA GLY A 108 0.15 24.87 -20.69
C GLY A 108 1.43 24.04 -20.75
N LYS A 109 2.59 24.71 -20.72
CA LYS A 109 3.90 24.06 -20.71
C LYS A 109 4.14 23.27 -19.42
N GLN A 110 3.87 23.87 -18.26
CA GLN A 110 4.03 23.21 -16.96
C GLN A 110 3.11 21.99 -16.84
N PHE A 111 1.85 22.17 -17.25
CA PHE A 111 0.87 21.09 -17.27
C PHE A 111 1.34 19.92 -18.14
N ARG A 112 1.81 20.22 -19.36
CA ARG A 112 2.36 19.22 -20.28
C ARG A 112 3.56 18.49 -19.68
N ILE A 113 4.48 19.20 -19.02
CA ILE A 113 5.62 18.59 -18.32
C ILE A 113 5.13 17.57 -17.29
N ILE A 114 4.15 17.93 -16.46
CA ILE A 114 3.60 17.02 -15.43
C ILE A 114 2.96 15.79 -16.07
N ILE A 115 2.18 15.94 -17.14
CA ILE A 115 1.57 14.79 -17.85
C ILE A 115 2.63 13.85 -18.44
N PHE A 116 3.71 14.40 -19.01
CA PHE A 116 4.83 13.60 -19.47
C PHE A 116 5.54 12.88 -18.32
N THR A 117 5.73 13.54 -17.17
CA THR A 117 6.32 12.91 -15.99
C THR A 117 5.46 11.77 -15.47
N LEU A 118 4.15 11.97 -15.30
CA LEU A 118 3.19 10.93 -14.91
C LEU A 118 3.26 9.72 -15.86
N SER A 119 3.26 9.98 -17.17
CA SER A 119 3.30 8.94 -18.19
C SER A 119 4.67 8.23 -18.26
N ALA A 120 5.77 8.94 -18.00
CA ALA A 120 7.10 8.34 -17.94
C ALA A 120 7.26 7.44 -16.72
N VAL A 121 6.76 7.87 -15.56
CA VAL A 121 6.69 7.04 -14.34
C VAL A 121 5.82 5.81 -14.57
N ALA A 122 4.68 5.97 -15.25
CA ALA A 122 3.82 4.85 -15.65
C ALA A 122 4.52 3.86 -16.61
N LEU A 123 5.29 4.37 -17.58
CA LEU A 123 6.08 3.53 -18.49
C LEU A 123 7.16 2.75 -17.73
N ILE A 124 7.88 3.38 -16.79
CA ILE A 124 8.89 2.72 -15.97
C ILE A 124 8.26 1.60 -15.14
N ALA A 125 7.12 1.85 -14.49
CA ALA A 125 6.38 0.83 -13.76
C ALA A 125 5.88 -0.30 -14.68
N ALA A 126 5.33 0.01 -15.86
CA ALA A 126 4.88 -1.00 -16.80
C ALA A 126 6.03 -1.90 -17.33
N LEU A 127 7.21 -1.32 -17.59
CA LEU A 127 8.39 -2.08 -17.99
C LEU A 127 8.90 -2.97 -16.85
N ASN A 128 8.94 -2.46 -15.63
CA ASN A 128 9.29 -3.25 -14.46
C ASN A 128 8.29 -4.37 -14.19
N GLY A 129 6.99 -4.15 -14.39
CA GLY A 129 5.96 -5.17 -14.31
C GLY A 129 6.16 -6.30 -15.32
N ILE A 130 6.59 -6.01 -16.55
CA ILE A 130 6.95 -7.04 -17.54
C ILE A 130 8.16 -7.85 -17.08
N VAL A 131 9.18 -7.20 -16.53
CA VAL A 131 10.34 -7.91 -15.95
C VAL A 131 9.91 -8.81 -14.79
N ASN A 132 9.05 -8.29 -13.89
CA ASN A 132 8.48 -9.03 -12.77
C ASN A 132 7.69 -10.27 -13.25
N PHE A 133 6.89 -10.13 -14.31
CA PHE A 133 6.16 -11.25 -14.92
C PHE A 133 7.08 -12.41 -15.34
N PHE A 134 8.20 -12.12 -16.00
CA PHE A 134 9.14 -13.17 -16.42
C PHE A 134 9.99 -13.74 -15.28
N GLN A 135 10.14 -13.02 -14.17
CA GLN A 135 10.94 -13.44 -13.02
C GLN A 135 10.17 -14.36 -12.05
N LEU A 136 8.86 -14.20 -11.92
CA LEU A 136 8.06 -14.93 -10.93
C LEU A 136 7.97 -16.43 -11.22
N GLN A 137 8.22 -16.88 -12.46
CA GLN A 137 8.13 -18.28 -12.93
C GLN A 137 6.75 -18.97 -12.75
N ASP A 138 5.87 -18.42 -11.91
CA ASP A 138 4.46 -18.72 -11.80
C ASP A 138 3.60 -17.52 -12.26
N ILE A 139 2.79 -17.76 -13.28
CA ILE A 139 1.91 -16.76 -13.90
C ILE A 139 0.69 -16.46 -13.01
N THR A 140 0.29 -17.37 -12.14
CA THR A 140 -0.97 -17.27 -11.37
C THR A 140 -0.91 -16.22 -10.25
N LEU A 141 0.29 -15.86 -9.81
CA LEU A 141 0.52 -14.86 -8.77
C LEU A 141 0.13 -13.44 -9.21
N GLY A 142 0.25 -13.16 -10.51
CA GLY A 142 -0.04 -11.86 -11.10
C GLY A 142 1.07 -10.81 -10.89
N VAL A 143 1.08 -9.81 -11.77
CA VAL A 143 2.15 -8.81 -11.83
C VAL A 143 1.95 -7.71 -10.79
N ALA A 144 3.02 -7.35 -10.07
CA ALA A 144 2.99 -6.35 -9.01
C ALA A 144 3.94 -5.15 -9.21
N SER A 145 4.93 -5.25 -10.11
CA SER A 145 5.94 -4.19 -10.32
C SER A 145 6.55 -3.69 -8.98
N PHE A 146 6.73 -2.39 -8.79
CA PHE A 146 7.24 -1.75 -7.56
C PHE A 146 6.25 -1.76 -6.39
N PHE A 147 5.01 -2.22 -6.62
CA PHE A 147 3.89 -2.06 -5.68
C PHE A 147 3.67 -3.24 -4.77
N GLY A 148 4.55 -4.25 -4.84
CA GLY A 148 4.57 -5.42 -3.97
C GLY A 148 3.42 -6.39 -4.27
N TRP A 149 2.20 -5.89 -4.39
CA TRP A 149 0.99 -6.68 -4.63
C TRP A 149 0.28 -6.26 -5.92
N ARG A 150 -0.29 -7.25 -6.61
CA ARG A 150 -0.96 -7.07 -7.91
C ARG A 150 -2.11 -6.06 -7.88
N ASN A 151 -2.88 -6.01 -6.80
CA ASN A 151 -4.01 -5.08 -6.66
C ASN A 151 -3.55 -3.62 -6.52
N ILE A 152 -2.45 -3.39 -5.81
CA ILE A 152 -1.88 -2.05 -5.64
C ILE A 152 -1.29 -1.56 -6.95
N PHE A 153 -0.61 -2.44 -7.69
CA PHE A 153 -0.15 -2.09 -9.03
C PHE A 153 -1.32 -1.77 -9.96
N ALA A 154 -2.41 -2.54 -9.89
CA ALA A 154 -3.63 -2.26 -10.63
C ALA A 154 -4.20 -0.88 -10.27
N GLY A 155 -4.25 -0.50 -8.99
CA GLY A 155 -4.62 0.83 -8.53
C GLY A 155 -3.75 1.95 -9.12
N PHE A 156 -2.43 1.76 -9.20
CA PHE A 156 -1.53 2.69 -9.87
C PHE A 156 -1.79 2.80 -11.39
N ILE A 157 -2.04 1.66 -12.06
CA ILE A 157 -2.38 1.65 -13.49
C ILE A 157 -3.71 2.39 -13.73
N LEU A 158 -4.70 2.23 -12.84
CA LEU A 158 -6.00 2.89 -12.95
C LEU A 158 -5.89 4.43 -12.88
N LEU A 159 -4.92 4.97 -12.13
CA LEU A 159 -4.63 6.41 -12.11
C LEU A 159 -4.01 6.90 -13.42
N THR A 160 -3.07 6.13 -13.99
CA THR A 160 -2.22 6.59 -15.09
C THR A 160 -2.73 6.23 -16.49
N LEU A 161 -3.39 5.07 -16.66
CA LEU A 161 -3.85 4.56 -17.95
C LEU A 161 -4.87 5.47 -18.65
N PRO A 162 -5.88 6.07 -17.97
CA PRO A 162 -6.79 7.02 -18.61
C PRO A 162 -6.07 8.27 -19.13
N ILE A 163 -5.01 8.71 -18.44
CA ILE A 163 -4.16 9.83 -18.88
C ILE A 163 -3.43 9.44 -20.17
N THR A 164 -2.70 8.33 -20.18
CA THR A 164 -1.91 7.93 -21.37
C THR A 164 -2.81 7.62 -22.56
N LEU A 165 -3.97 7.00 -22.32
CA LEU A 165 -4.95 6.70 -23.34
C LEU A 165 -5.49 7.98 -23.99
N THR A 166 -5.98 8.93 -23.19
CA THR A 166 -6.53 10.18 -23.73
C THR A 166 -5.48 10.99 -24.48
N GLN A 167 -4.22 11.00 -24.03
CA GLN A 167 -3.13 11.65 -24.76
C GLN A 167 -2.80 10.92 -26.07
N PHE A 168 -2.74 9.58 -26.07
CA PHE A 168 -2.56 8.81 -27.30
C PHE A 168 -3.63 9.11 -28.35
N LEU A 169 -4.89 9.27 -27.91
CA LEU A 169 -6.02 9.54 -28.78
C LEU A 169 -6.00 10.94 -29.40
N VAL A 170 -5.29 11.89 -28.80
CA VAL A 170 -5.44 13.32 -29.11
C VAL A 170 -4.15 13.93 -29.64
N GLU A 171 -3.00 13.44 -29.19
CA GLU A 171 -1.70 14.03 -29.51
C GLU A 171 -1.46 14.02 -31.03
N LYS A 172 -1.01 15.16 -31.54
CA LYS A 172 -0.80 15.40 -32.97
C LYS A 172 0.64 15.08 -33.37
N GLN A 173 1.59 15.29 -32.46
CA GLN A 173 2.99 15.03 -32.73
C GLN A 173 3.26 13.52 -32.70
N ARG A 174 3.67 12.95 -33.83
CA ARG A 174 3.85 11.49 -33.99
C ARG A 174 4.73 10.85 -32.92
N ARG A 175 5.85 11.49 -32.56
CA ARG A 175 6.76 10.99 -31.52
C ARG A 175 6.08 10.86 -30.15
N GLU A 176 5.32 11.88 -29.77
CA GLU A 176 4.64 11.92 -28.48
C GLU A 176 3.42 10.99 -28.47
N GLN A 177 2.66 10.96 -29.57
CA GLN A 177 1.60 9.98 -29.78
C GLN A 177 2.13 8.55 -29.65
N THR A 178 3.27 8.22 -30.26
CA THR A 178 3.90 6.90 -30.12
C THR A 178 4.28 6.60 -28.67
N PHE A 179 4.85 7.56 -27.95
CA PHE A 179 5.19 7.39 -26.53
C PHE A 179 3.96 7.07 -25.67
N PHE A 180 2.88 7.85 -25.79
CA PHE A 180 1.64 7.58 -25.05
C PHE A 180 0.97 6.28 -25.49
N GLY A 181 1.03 5.94 -26.78
CA GLY A 181 0.49 4.69 -27.32
C GLY A 181 1.20 3.46 -26.77
N ILE A 182 2.54 3.43 -26.80
CA ILE A 182 3.35 2.35 -26.21
C ILE A 182 3.02 2.23 -24.73
N THR A 183 3.05 3.34 -23.99
CA THR A 183 2.76 3.34 -22.55
C THR A 183 1.37 2.77 -22.25
N THR A 184 0.36 3.18 -23.01
CA THR A 184 -1.02 2.68 -22.87
C THR A 184 -1.11 1.17 -23.12
N VAL A 185 -0.46 0.66 -24.16
CA VAL A 185 -0.45 -0.77 -24.48
C VAL A 185 0.24 -1.57 -23.37
N LEU A 186 1.41 -1.14 -22.90
CA LEU A 186 2.12 -1.84 -21.84
C LEU A 186 1.35 -1.80 -20.51
N LEU A 187 0.73 -0.67 -20.16
CA LEU A 187 -0.14 -0.58 -18.98
C LEU A 187 -1.36 -1.50 -19.10
N ALA A 188 -1.99 -1.58 -20.27
CA ALA A 188 -3.13 -2.49 -20.49
C ALA A 188 -2.73 -3.97 -20.37
N ILE A 189 -1.57 -4.35 -20.89
CA ILE A 189 -1.00 -5.70 -20.73
C ILE A 189 -0.72 -6.00 -19.25
N ASN A 190 -0.12 -5.06 -18.52
CA ASN A 190 0.14 -5.25 -17.10
C ASN A 190 -1.16 -5.35 -16.30
N LEU A 191 -2.13 -4.45 -16.52
CA LEU A 191 -3.43 -4.48 -15.84
C LEU A 191 -4.13 -5.82 -16.03
N TYR A 192 -4.04 -6.38 -17.23
CA TYR A 192 -4.52 -7.71 -17.52
C TYR A 192 -3.81 -8.77 -16.65
N PHE A 193 -2.48 -8.79 -16.63
CA PHE A 193 -1.74 -9.75 -15.82
C PHE A 193 -1.72 -9.46 -14.31
N THR A 194 -2.38 -8.41 -13.81
CA THR A 194 -2.61 -8.25 -12.37
C THR A 194 -3.63 -9.23 -11.82
N PHE A 195 -4.51 -9.79 -12.67
CA PHE A 195 -5.65 -10.62 -12.24
C PHE A 195 -6.58 -9.97 -11.19
N SER A 196 -6.52 -8.63 -11.02
CA SER A 196 -7.45 -7.90 -10.14
C SER A 196 -8.79 -7.69 -10.84
N GLN A 197 -9.78 -8.53 -10.52
CA GLN A 197 -11.13 -8.46 -11.09
C GLN A 197 -11.80 -7.10 -10.82
N ALA A 198 -11.60 -6.53 -9.62
CA ALA A 198 -12.10 -5.21 -9.26
C ALA A 198 -11.52 -4.12 -10.18
N SER A 199 -10.23 -4.22 -10.52
CA SER A 199 -9.57 -3.26 -11.40
C SER A 199 -10.08 -3.32 -12.84
N TRP A 200 -10.38 -4.52 -13.34
CA TRP A 200 -10.94 -4.69 -14.68
C TRP A 200 -12.34 -4.06 -14.76
N LEU A 201 -13.18 -4.26 -13.73
CA LEU A 201 -14.49 -3.64 -13.66
C LEU A 201 -14.40 -2.10 -13.58
N ALA A 202 -13.53 -1.58 -12.71
CA ALA A 202 -13.27 -0.15 -12.60
C ALA A 202 -12.82 0.43 -13.96
N MET A 203 -11.97 -0.29 -14.68
CA MET A 203 -11.51 0.12 -16.00
C MET A 203 -12.63 0.13 -17.04
N THR A 204 -13.53 -0.85 -17.05
CA THR A 204 -14.71 -0.85 -17.93
C THR A 204 -15.56 0.39 -17.73
N ILE A 205 -15.81 0.77 -16.47
CA ILE A 205 -16.57 1.98 -16.12
C ILE A 205 -15.85 3.24 -16.66
N VAL A 206 -14.53 3.32 -16.49
CA VAL A 206 -13.74 4.47 -16.96
C VAL A 206 -13.66 4.53 -18.48
N PHE A 207 -13.61 3.40 -19.18
CA PHE A 207 -13.72 3.38 -20.64
C PHE A 207 -15.06 3.94 -21.10
N ILE A 208 -16.17 3.48 -20.52
CA ILE A 208 -17.51 3.99 -20.83
C ILE A 208 -17.59 5.50 -20.57
N LEU A 209 -17.07 5.95 -19.41
CA LEU A 209 -17.04 7.36 -19.04
C LEU A 209 -16.19 8.19 -20.02
N THR A 210 -15.01 7.69 -20.38
CA THR A 210 -14.09 8.35 -21.32
C THR A 210 -14.75 8.47 -22.70
N ILE A 211 -15.36 7.40 -23.22
CA ILE A 211 -16.10 7.42 -24.49
C ILE A 211 -17.25 8.43 -24.42
N TRP A 212 -18.02 8.42 -23.34
CA TRP A 212 -19.15 9.32 -23.14
C TRP A 212 -18.73 10.79 -23.04
N LEU A 213 -17.62 11.09 -22.38
CA LEU A 213 -17.07 12.45 -22.32
C LEU A 213 -16.55 12.88 -23.70
N LEU A 214 -15.81 12.01 -24.39
CA LEU A 214 -15.26 12.31 -25.71
C LEU A 214 -16.31 12.34 -26.84
N ARG A 215 -17.55 11.91 -26.62
CA ARG A 215 -18.62 11.85 -27.66
C ARG A 215 -18.92 13.16 -28.37
N LYS A 216 -18.61 14.30 -27.73
CA LYS A 216 -18.87 15.64 -28.28
C LYS A 216 -17.71 16.17 -29.13
N VAL A 217 -16.64 15.38 -29.28
CA VAL A 217 -15.45 15.72 -30.03
C VAL A 217 -15.59 15.24 -31.48
N PRO A 218 -15.50 16.13 -32.48
CA PRO A 218 -15.63 15.74 -33.88
C PRO A 218 -14.33 15.12 -34.38
N THR A 219 -14.17 13.78 -34.29
CA THR A 219 -13.06 13.13 -34.99
C THR A 219 -13.40 11.70 -35.42
N LYS A 220 -13.43 11.45 -36.74
CA LYS A 220 -13.57 10.11 -37.34
C LYS A 220 -12.46 9.13 -36.91
N GLN A 221 -11.34 9.63 -36.40
CA GLN A 221 -10.19 8.84 -35.88
C GLN A 221 -10.39 8.36 -34.43
N LEU A 222 -11.25 9.03 -33.65
CA LEU A 222 -11.53 8.66 -32.26
C LEU A 222 -12.29 7.33 -32.22
N LEU A 223 -13.28 7.15 -33.09
CA LEU A 223 -14.05 5.91 -33.20
C LEU A 223 -13.15 4.73 -33.60
N THR A 224 -12.23 4.92 -34.54
CA THR A 224 -11.31 3.85 -34.99
C THR A 224 -10.29 3.47 -33.92
N ARG A 225 -9.77 4.45 -33.17
CA ARG A 225 -8.83 4.19 -32.06
C ARG A 225 -9.53 3.58 -30.84
N LEU A 226 -10.77 3.98 -30.54
CA LEU A 226 -11.60 3.37 -29.51
C LEU A 226 -11.97 1.93 -29.88
N LEU A 227 -12.36 1.67 -31.14
CA LEU A 227 -12.59 0.31 -31.64
C LEU A 227 -11.33 -0.55 -31.53
N PHE A 228 -10.14 0.00 -31.81
CA PHE A 228 -8.88 -0.71 -31.65
C PHE A 228 -8.60 -1.10 -30.20
N VAL A 229 -8.86 -0.19 -29.24
CA VAL A 229 -8.70 -0.47 -27.81
C VAL A 229 -9.74 -1.48 -27.33
N ILE A 230 -11.00 -1.36 -27.77
CA ILE A 230 -12.05 -2.35 -27.50
C ILE A 230 -11.65 -3.72 -28.05
N VAL A 231 -11.09 -3.79 -29.27
CA VAL A 231 -10.60 -5.04 -29.86
C VAL A 231 -9.46 -5.64 -29.04
N ILE A 232 -8.49 -4.82 -28.58
CA ILE A 232 -7.43 -5.30 -27.69
C ILE A 232 -8.01 -5.86 -26.39
N ILE A 233 -8.95 -5.14 -25.77
CA ILE A 233 -9.62 -5.60 -24.55
C ILE A 233 -10.40 -6.88 -24.79
N THR A 234 -11.12 -6.99 -25.91
CA THR A 234 -11.84 -8.21 -26.29
C THR A 234 -10.88 -9.37 -26.53
N VAL A 235 -9.73 -9.16 -27.17
CA VAL A 235 -8.70 -10.18 -27.37
C VAL A 235 -8.08 -10.61 -26.04
N LEU A 236 -7.85 -9.66 -25.12
CA LEU A 236 -7.39 -9.95 -23.76
C LEU A 236 -8.44 -10.75 -22.98
N ILE A 237 -9.71 -10.32 -22.98
CA ILE A 237 -10.84 -11.04 -22.37
C ILE A 237 -10.99 -12.45 -22.96
N PHE A 238 -10.83 -12.61 -24.27
CA PHE A 238 -10.88 -13.92 -24.92
C PHE A 238 -9.66 -14.79 -24.57
N GLY A 239 -8.50 -14.18 -24.35
CA GLY A 239 -7.32 -14.83 -23.77
C GLY A 239 -7.55 -15.35 -22.35
N LEU A 240 -8.35 -14.65 -21.51
CA LEU A 240 -8.71 -15.11 -20.16
C LEU A 240 -9.54 -16.37 -20.22
N LEU A 241 -10.51 -16.43 -21.12
CA LEU A 241 -11.38 -17.59 -21.28
C LEU A 241 -10.60 -18.83 -21.73
N GLN A 242 -9.48 -18.65 -22.44
CA GLN A 242 -8.61 -19.74 -22.90
C GLN A 242 -7.56 -20.17 -21.87
N LEU A 243 -7.08 -19.24 -21.03
CA LEU A 243 -6.17 -19.56 -19.91
C LEU A 243 -6.92 -20.13 -18.69
N HIS A 244 -8.20 -19.81 -18.52
CA HIS A 244 -9.12 -20.41 -17.54
C HIS A 244 -9.91 -21.59 -18.11
N ALA A 245 -9.52 -22.14 -19.26
CA ALA A 245 -9.96 -23.44 -19.73
C ALA A 245 -8.87 -24.48 -19.36
N PRO A 246 -8.84 -25.00 -18.12
CA PRO A 246 -7.87 -26.02 -17.77
C PRO A 246 -8.27 -27.35 -18.38
N SER A 247 -7.29 -28.04 -18.93
CA SER A 247 -7.39 -29.43 -19.37
C SER A 247 -7.63 -30.42 -18.22
N ASN A 248 -7.49 -30.00 -16.94
CA ASN A 248 -7.65 -30.85 -15.76
C ASN A 248 -8.48 -30.11 -14.67
N GLY A 249 -9.55 -30.72 -14.16
CA GLY A 249 -10.58 -30.08 -13.32
C GLY A 249 -10.23 -29.74 -11.86
N GLU A 250 -9.02 -30.01 -11.38
CA GLU A 250 -8.61 -29.77 -9.98
C GLU A 250 -8.25 -28.29 -9.69
N SER A 251 -7.76 -27.55 -10.68
CA SER A 251 -7.34 -26.14 -10.49
C SER A 251 -8.50 -25.16 -10.33
N ILE A 252 -9.70 -25.49 -10.83
CA ILE A 252 -10.90 -24.64 -10.71
C ILE A 252 -11.39 -24.61 -9.25
N GLN A 253 -11.33 -25.74 -8.55
CA GLN A 253 -11.78 -25.82 -7.16
C GLN A 253 -10.82 -25.06 -6.23
N GLN A 254 -9.50 -25.17 -6.44
CA GLN A 254 -8.51 -24.43 -5.66
C GLN A 254 -8.57 -22.93 -5.93
N ALA A 255 -8.62 -22.49 -7.19
CA ALA A 255 -8.74 -21.07 -7.53
C ALA A 255 -10.06 -20.45 -7.02
N SER A 256 -11.17 -21.21 -7.08
CA SER A 256 -12.46 -20.80 -6.51
C SER A 256 -12.43 -20.75 -4.98
N ALA A 257 -11.73 -21.68 -4.32
CA ALA A 257 -11.60 -21.73 -2.86
C ALA A 257 -10.75 -20.56 -2.32
N ILE A 258 -9.62 -20.27 -2.97
CA ILE A 258 -8.78 -19.10 -2.64
C ILE A 258 -9.58 -17.80 -2.83
N GLN A 259 -10.36 -17.70 -3.92
CA GLN A 259 -11.20 -16.54 -4.17
C GLN A 259 -12.35 -16.40 -3.16
N SER A 260 -13.01 -17.50 -2.77
CA SER A 260 -14.05 -17.45 -1.74
C SER A 260 -13.48 -17.04 -0.39
N ASN A 261 -12.28 -17.51 -0.03
CA ASN A 261 -11.62 -17.16 1.22
C ASN A 261 -11.27 -15.65 1.26
N ALA A 262 -10.74 -15.09 0.17
CA ALA A 262 -10.44 -13.65 0.09
C ALA A 262 -11.69 -12.76 0.19
N VAL A 263 -12.83 -13.16 -0.39
CA VAL A 263 -14.10 -12.42 -0.28
C VAL A 263 -14.68 -12.54 1.14
N ASN A 264 -14.63 -13.73 1.73
CA ASN A 264 -15.13 -13.97 3.09
C ASN A 264 -14.33 -13.18 4.13
N ASN A 265 -13.00 -13.14 4.01
CA ASN A 265 -12.15 -12.35 4.91
C ASN A 265 -12.52 -10.85 4.88
N ARG A 266 -12.81 -10.29 3.70
CA ARG A 266 -13.24 -8.87 3.59
C ARG A 266 -14.57 -8.59 4.29
N ILE A 267 -15.50 -9.54 4.28
CA ILE A 267 -16.79 -9.39 4.98
C ILE A 267 -16.54 -9.27 6.49
N ASP A 268 -15.65 -10.10 7.04
CA ASP A 268 -15.27 -10.01 8.46
C ASP A 268 -14.60 -8.67 8.77
N TYR A 269 -13.69 -8.20 7.91
CA TYR A 269 -13.05 -6.90 8.07
C TYR A 269 -14.08 -5.76 8.10
N TRP A 270 -15.09 -5.82 7.24
CA TRP A 270 -16.14 -4.81 7.18
C TRP A 270 -17.06 -4.84 8.40
N LYS A 271 -17.40 -6.03 8.92
CA LYS A 271 -18.16 -6.16 10.17
C LYS A 271 -17.38 -5.56 11.34
N THR A 272 -16.12 -5.95 11.51
CA THR A 272 -15.24 -5.40 12.55
C THR A 272 -15.12 -3.87 12.44
N SER A 273 -14.93 -3.34 11.23
CA SER A 273 -14.87 -1.89 10.98
C SER A 273 -16.17 -1.18 11.37
N TRP A 274 -17.31 -1.81 11.07
CA TRP A 274 -18.61 -1.28 11.45
C TRP A 274 -18.79 -1.25 12.97
N GLU A 275 -18.33 -2.29 13.67
CA GLU A 275 -18.34 -2.32 15.14
C GLU A 275 -17.45 -1.22 15.73
N MET A 276 -16.22 -1.05 15.22
CA MET A 276 -15.33 0.05 15.60
C MET A 276 -16.00 1.42 15.45
N PHE A 277 -16.67 1.65 14.31
CA PHE A 277 -17.41 2.88 14.04
C PHE A 277 -18.57 3.08 15.01
N THR A 278 -19.40 2.05 15.25
CA THR A 278 -20.58 2.18 16.13
C THR A 278 -20.21 2.47 17.59
N HIS A 279 -19.03 2.06 18.04
CA HIS A 279 -18.51 2.40 19.37
C HIS A 279 -17.93 3.81 19.44
N ASN A 280 -17.38 4.34 18.34
CA ASN A 280 -16.78 5.68 18.28
C ASN A 280 -17.36 6.54 17.13
N PRO A 281 -18.68 6.79 17.07
CA PRO A 281 -19.35 7.26 15.84
C PRO A 281 -19.06 8.73 15.52
N VAL A 282 -18.69 9.55 16.50
CA VAL A 282 -18.57 11.01 16.33
C VAL A 282 -17.23 11.40 15.73
N VAL A 283 -16.13 11.00 16.39
CA VAL A 283 -14.75 11.37 16.03
C VAL A 283 -13.94 10.21 15.45
N GLY A 284 -14.50 9.00 15.44
CA GLY A 284 -13.81 7.79 15.03
C GLY A 284 -12.80 7.32 16.07
N VAL A 285 -12.05 6.28 15.71
CA VAL A 285 -11.02 5.70 16.59
C VAL A 285 -9.66 6.44 16.52
N GLY A 286 -9.56 7.45 15.65
CA GLY A 286 -8.35 8.20 15.37
C GLY A 286 -7.71 7.78 14.04
N ILE A 287 -7.25 8.75 13.26
CA ILE A 287 -6.52 8.47 12.01
C ILE A 287 -5.30 7.57 12.27
N GLY A 288 -5.08 6.58 11.39
CA GLY A 288 -3.97 5.63 11.49
C GLY A 288 -4.08 4.59 12.61
N ASN A 289 -5.20 4.50 13.32
CA ASN A 289 -5.38 3.54 14.42
C ASN A 289 -6.15 2.28 14.04
N PHE A 290 -6.57 2.13 12.79
CA PHE A 290 -7.34 0.97 12.37
C PHE A 290 -6.68 -0.35 12.79
N GLU A 291 -5.44 -0.60 12.37
CA GLU A 291 -4.70 -1.84 12.66
C GLU A 291 -4.55 -2.10 14.16
N THR A 292 -4.17 -1.07 14.94
CA THR A 292 -3.94 -1.19 16.38
C THR A 292 -5.22 -1.49 17.17
N ILE A 293 -6.36 -0.99 16.70
CA ILE A 293 -7.65 -1.14 17.40
C ILE A 293 -8.44 -2.31 16.86
N TYR A 294 -8.17 -2.76 15.63
CA TYR A 294 -8.89 -3.83 14.95
C TYR A 294 -9.10 -5.06 15.84
N THR A 295 -8.05 -5.52 16.52
CA THR A 295 -8.07 -6.72 17.38
C THR A 295 -9.02 -6.61 18.58
N HIS A 296 -9.36 -5.40 19.03
CA HIS A 296 -10.33 -5.20 20.12
C HIS A 296 -11.77 -5.43 19.69
N PHE A 297 -12.05 -5.31 18.38
CA PHE A 297 -13.37 -5.48 17.78
C PHE A 297 -13.42 -6.70 16.84
N GLN A 298 -12.30 -7.42 16.70
CA GLN A 298 -12.18 -8.55 15.80
C GLN A 298 -13.07 -9.70 16.28
N GLN A 299 -14.12 -10.00 15.51
CA GLN A 299 -15.05 -11.09 15.84
C GLN A 299 -14.46 -12.47 15.58
N ASN A 300 -13.65 -12.60 14.52
CA ASN A 300 -12.99 -13.84 14.12
C ASN A 300 -11.49 -13.69 14.33
N VAL A 301 -10.94 -14.35 15.36
CA VAL A 301 -9.51 -14.21 15.78
C VAL A 301 -8.50 -14.56 14.69
N TRP A 302 -8.90 -15.27 13.63
CA TRP A 302 -8.04 -15.64 12.50
C TRP A 302 -8.13 -14.67 11.31
N SER A 303 -9.15 -13.82 11.30
CA SER A 303 -9.39 -12.82 10.27
C SER A 303 -8.77 -11.47 10.70
N PHE A 304 -7.44 -11.44 10.79
CA PHE A 304 -6.69 -10.21 11.07
C PHE A 304 -6.49 -9.41 9.80
N SER A 305 -6.66 -8.09 9.91
CA SER A 305 -6.27 -7.19 8.84
C SER A 305 -5.74 -5.87 9.38
N VAL A 306 -4.73 -5.37 8.68
CA VAL A 306 -4.21 -4.01 8.84
C VAL A 306 -5.12 -2.96 8.20
N SER A 307 -6.18 -3.40 7.50
CA SER A 307 -7.06 -2.56 6.68
C SER A 307 -8.45 -3.17 6.44
N PRO A 308 -9.52 -2.37 6.30
CA PRO A 308 -10.82 -2.89 5.86
C PRO A 308 -10.87 -3.34 4.40
N HIS A 309 -9.82 -3.15 3.59
CA HIS A 309 -9.88 -3.30 2.13
C HIS A 309 -11.05 -2.50 1.52
N ASN A 310 -11.28 -1.32 2.08
CA ASN A 310 -12.29 -0.36 1.67
C ASN A 310 -11.93 0.98 2.30
N SER A 311 -11.23 1.83 1.54
CA SER A 311 -10.71 3.09 2.08
C SER A 311 -11.83 4.04 2.53
N ILE A 312 -13.05 3.92 1.99
CA ILE A 312 -14.20 4.73 2.42
C ILE A 312 -14.67 4.31 3.81
N LEU A 313 -14.73 3.01 4.06
CA LEU A 313 -15.05 2.46 5.37
C LEU A 313 -13.94 2.77 6.38
N LEU A 314 -12.67 2.78 5.94
CA LEU A 314 -11.55 3.20 6.76
C LEU A 314 -11.72 4.64 7.25
N PHE A 315 -11.97 5.59 6.34
CA PHE A 315 -12.18 6.99 6.72
C PHE A 315 -13.38 7.17 7.65
N LEU A 316 -14.45 6.39 7.47
CA LEU A 316 -15.59 6.41 8.38
C LEU A 316 -15.20 5.92 9.79
N THR A 317 -14.43 4.85 9.85
CA THR A 317 -14.01 4.20 11.11
C THR A 317 -13.03 5.07 11.88
N GLU A 318 -12.04 5.65 11.19
CA GLU A 318 -10.97 6.42 11.83
C GLU A 318 -11.36 7.87 12.14
N LEU A 319 -12.20 8.51 11.32
CA LEU A 319 -12.56 9.93 11.47
C LEU A 319 -13.98 10.16 12.00
N GLY A 320 -14.78 9.10 12.14
CA GLY A 320 -16.18 9.19 12.53
C GLY A 320 -17.05 9.92 11.51
N VAL A 321 -18.32 10.10 11.85
CA VAL A 321 -19.32 10.65 10.91
C VAL A 321 -18.99 12.06 10.43
N PHE A 322 -18.44 12.94 11.30
CA PHE A 322 -18.19 14.33 10.91
C PHE A 322 -16.96 14.46 10.02
N GLY A 323 -15.86 13.78 10.35
CA GLY A 323 -14.68 13.76 9.48
C GLY A 323 -14.99 13.09 8.13
N PHE A 324 -15.77 12.01 8.15
CA PHE A 324 -16.28 11.36 6.95
C PHE A 324 -17.13 12.28 6.07
N LEU A 325 -18.08 13.04 6.65
CA LEU A 325 -18.91 13.97 5.88
C LEU A 325 -18.08 15.09 5.24
N VAL A 326 -17.04 15.58 5.92
CA VAL A 326 -16.11 16.56 5.36
C VAL A 326 -15.29 15.95 4.21
N PHE A 327 -14.84 14.70 4.36
CA PHE A 327 -14.18 13.96 3.29
C PHE A 327 -15.10 13.77 2.07
N MET A 328 -16.35 13.36 2.28
CA MET A 328 -17.36 13.25 1.21
C MET A 328 -17.64 14.60 0.54
N PHE A 329 -17.68 15.69 1.32
CA PHE A 329 -17.80 17.04 0.77
C PHE A 329 -16.59 17.42 -0.09
N PHE A 330 -15.38 17.03 0.32
CA PHE A 330 -14.18 17.18 -0.52
C PHE A 330 -14.30 16.39 -1.82
N LEU A 331 -14.69 15.11 -1.79
CA LEU A 331 -14.91 14.31 -3.01
C LEU A 331 -15.94 14.95 -3.94
N PHE A 332 -17.06 15.45 -3.40
CA PHE A 332 -18.07 16.18 -4.17
C PHE A 332 -17.51 17.46 -4.81
N SER A 333 -16.60 18.16 -4.12
CA SER A 333 -15.96 19.36 -4.65
C SER A 333 -15.10 19.05 -5.88
N ILE A 334 -14.46 17.87 -5.94
CA ILE A 334 -13.68 17.41 -7.10
C ILE A 334 -14.59 17.25 -8.31
N VAL A 335 -15.73 16.58 -8.14
CA VAL A 335 -16.73 16.39 -9.22
C VAL A 335 -17.26 17.74 -9.73
N ARG A 336 -17.53 18.68 -8.83
CA ARG A 336 -17.93 20.05 -9.24
C ARG A 336 -16.83 20.74 -10.04
N LYS A 337 -15.57 20.69 -9.59
CA LYS A 337 -14.45 21.30 -10.30
C LYS A 337 -14.21 20.64 -11.66
N ALA A 338 -14.26 19.32 -11.76
CA ALA A 338 -14.17 18.61 -13.03
C ALA A 338 -15.28 19.03 -14.01
N ARG A 339 -16.52 19.13 -13.53
CA ARG A 339 -17.66 19.63 -14.33
C ARG A 339 -17.43 21.06 -14.82
N ASP A 340 -16.91 21.94 -13.96
CA ASP A 340 -16.61 23.33 -14.33
C ASP A 340 -15.50 23.38 -15.39
N VAL A 341 -14.43 22.57 -15.23
CA VAL A 341 -13.36 22.41 -16.23
C VAL A 341 -13.95 21.96 -17.57
N PHE A 342 -14.74 20.88 -17.59
CA PHE A 342 -15.35 20.37 -18.82
C PHE A 342 -16.23 21.41 -19.53
N ARG A 343 -16.96 22.25 -18.78
CA ARG A 343 -17.78 23.31 -19.36
C ARG A 343 -16.94 24.43 -19.99
N ILE A 344 -15.80 24.75 -19.40
CA ILE A 344 -14.92 25.84 -19.85
C ILE A 344 -14.08 25.38 -21.05
N THR A 345 -13.47 24.20 -20.98
CA THR A 345 -12.50 23.72 -21.97
C THR A 345 -13.16 23.24 -23.25
N ILE A 346 -14.38 22.67 -23.18
CA ILE A 346 -15.14 22.22 -24.37
C ILE A 346 -15.47 23.35 -25.36
N LYS A 347 -15.47 24.61 -24.90
CA LYS A 347 -15.79 25.79 -25.73
C LYS A 347 -14.56 26.63 -26.13
N GLY A 348 -13.36 26.31 -25.64
CA GLY A 348 -12.23 27.25 -25.74
C GLY A 348 -10.81 26.67 -25.80
N ASN A 349 -10.59 25.39 -25.43
CA ASN A 349 -9.27 24.76 -25.56
C ASN A 349 -9.38 23.23 -25.54
N GLU A 350 -9.32 22.60 -26.73
CA GLU A 350 -9.48 21.16 -26.88
C GLU A 350 -8.43 20.36 -26.09
N SER A 351 -7.15 20.73 -26.14
CA SER A 351 -6.07 20.02 -25.42
C SER A 351 -6.32 19.92 -23.92
N GLN A 352 -6.79 21.01 -23.29
CA GLN A 352 -7.14 21.01 -21.87
C GLN A 352 -8.35 20.14 -21.54
N TYR A 353 -9.32 20.09 -22.45
CA TYR A 353 -10.46 19.21 -22.30
C TYR A 353 -9.99 17.76 -22.21
N TYR A 354 -9.12 17.31 -23.12
CA TYR A 354 -8.63 15.93 -23.10
C TYR A 354 -7.78 15.59 -21.89
N TYR A 355 -6.88 16.50 -21.46
CA TYR A 355 -6.16 16.34 -20.20
C TYR A 355 -7.12 16.11 -19.03
N SER A 356 -8.16 16.95 -18.92
CA SER A 356 -9.14 16.82 -17.85
C SER A 356 -9.94 15.53 -17.90
N VAL A 357 -10.23 14.99 -19.10
CA VAL A 357 -10.93 13.71 -19.24
C VAL A 357 -10.07 12.57 -18.74
N GLY A 358 -8.78 12.53 -19.10
CA GLY A 358 -7.84 11.50 -18.65
C GLY A 358 -7.67 11.52 -17.13
N ILE A 359 -7.35 12.69 -16.58
CA ILE A 359 -7.13 12.85 -15.12
C ILE A 359 -8.40 12.52 -14.34
N PHE A 360 -9.56 13.04 -14.77
CA PHE A 360 -10.81 12.73 -14.08
C PHE A 360 -11.19 11.25 -14.21
N GLY A 361 -10.87 10.62 -15.35
CA GLY A 361 -10.97 9.18 -15.54
C GLY A 361 -10.18 8.41 -14.49
N GLY A 362 -8.91 8.77 -14.29
CA GLY A 362 -8.03 8.15 -13.28
C GLY A 362 -8.54 8.32 -11.84
N ILE A 363 -8.94 9.54 -11.48
CA ILE A 363 -9.52 9.85 -10.16
C ILE A 363 -10.76 8.98 -9.88
N ILE A 364 -11.67 8.83 -10.85
CA ILE A 364 -12.88 8.02 -10.71
C ILE A 364 -12.57 6.52 -10.70
N ALA A 365 -11.58 6.08 -11.50
CA ALA A 365 -11.09 4.70 -11.51
C ALA A 365 -10.60 4.28 -10.12
N SER A 366 -9.70 5.09 -9.57
CA SER A 366 -9.09 4.87 -8.26
C SER A 366 -10.14 4.92 -7.15
N PHE A 367 -11.05 5.91 -7.18
CA PHE A 367 -12.16 5.93 -6.22
C PHE A 367 -13.01 4.66 -6.26
N GLY A 368 -13.36 4.18 -7.46
CA GLY A 368 -14.16 2.96 -7.62
C GLY A 368 -13.44 1.71 -7.13
N HIS A 369 -12.13 1.59 -7.38
CA HIS A 369 -11.32 0.47 -6.90
C HIS A 369 -11.09 0.52 -5.38
N SER A 370 -10.90 1.72 -4.81
CA SER A 370 -10.75 1.95 -3.36
C SER A 370 -11.98 1.60 -2.52
N LEU A 371 -13.14 1.35 -3.15
CA LEU A 371 -14.33 0.83 -2.46
C LEU A 371 -14.16 -0.63 -2.01
N VAL A 372 -13.24 -1.36 -2.62
CA VAL A 372 -13.05 -2.81 -2.41
C VAL A 372 -11.57 -3.19 -2.31
N ASP A 373 -10.67 -2.21 -2.20
CA ASP A 373 -9.23 -2.40 -2.07
C ASP A 373 -8.56 -1.24 -1.33
N ILE A 374 -7.26 -1.35 -1.09
CA ILE A 374 -6.48 -0.51 -0.17
C ILE A 374 -5.74 0.67 -0.83
N ASP A 375 -6.13 1.08 -2.03
CA ASP A 375 -5.36 2.03 -2.86
C ASP A 375 -4.98 3.31 -2.10
N TRP A 376 -5.92 3.89 -1.36
CA TRP A 376 -5.73 5.18 -0.68
C TRP A 376 -5.01 5.05 0.67
N GLU A 377 -4.70 3.83 1.08
CA GLU A 377 -3.89 3.55 2.27
C GLU A 377 -2.41 3.45 1.91
N ILE A 378 -2.10 3.19 0.64
CA ILE A 378 -0.74 3.19 0.12
C ILE A 378 -0.31 4.64 -0.15
N PRO A 379 0.65 5.20 0.61
CA PRO A 379 0.96 6.63 0.52
C PRO A 379 1.38 7.09 -0.87
N ALA A 380 2.07 6.23 -1.62
CA ALA A 380 2.45 6.50 -3.01
C ALA A 380 1.24 6.70 -3.96
N LEU A 381 0.19 5.88 -3.82
CA LEU A 381 -1.02 5.98 -4.65
C LEU A 381 -1.88 7.16 -4.22
N LEU A 382 -2.05 7.35 -2.91
CA LEU A 382 -2.76 8.49 -2.36
C LEU A 382 -2.11 9.81 -2.80
N LEU A 383 -0.77 9.89 -2.76
CA LEU A 383 -0.01 11.03 -3.27
C LEU A 383 -0.29 11.31 -4.74
N LEU A 384 -0.23 10.27 -5.57
CA LEU A 384 -0.50 10.39 -7.01
C LEU A 384 -1.93 10.89 -7.27
N TRP A 385 -2.91 10.34 -6.54
CA TRP A 385 -4.31 10.77 -6.61
C TRP A 385 -4.47 12.24 -6.21
N PHE A 386 -3.83 12.71 -5.12
CA PHE A 386 -3.87 14.12 -4.73
C PHE A 386 -3.18 15.05 -5.72
N VAL A 387 -2.09 14.62 -6.38
CA VAL A 387 -1.47 15.36 -7.49
C VAL A 387 -2.45 15.54 -8.65
N GLU A 388 -3.14 14.47 -9.05
CA GLU A 388 -4.16 14.50 -10.11
C GLU A 388 -5.36 15.39 -9.76
N VAL A 389 -5.85 15.32 -8.52
CA VAL A 389 -6.89 16.22 -8.02
C VAL A 389 -6.40 17.67 -8.05
N GLY A 390 -5.12 17.90 -7.73
CA GLY A 390 -4.46 19.20 -7.84
C GLY A 390 -4.50 19.76 -9.27
N LEU A 391 -4.29 18.91 -10.27
CA LEU A 391 -4.35 19.30 -11.69
C LEU A 391 -5.77 19.70 -12.11
N ILE A 392 -6.81 19.00 -11.66
CA ILE A 392 -8.21 19.39 -11.91
C ILE A 392 -8.51 20.76 -11.31
N PHE A 393 -8.07 21.02 -10.09
CA PHE A 393 -8.26 22.31 -9.44
C PHE A 393 -7.45 23.43 -10.11
N ALA A 394 -6.23 23.15 -10.57
CA ALA A 394 -5.42 24.08 -11.35
C ALA A 394 -6.11 24.49 -12.66
N LEU A 395 -6.64 23.52 -13.42
CA LEU A 395 -7.42 23.78 -14.63
C LEU A 395 -8.70 24.57 -14.36
N ALA A 396 -9.37 24.32 -13.22
CA ALA A 396 -10.57 25.05 -12.84
C ALA A 396 -10.30 26.51 -12.43
N LYS A 397 -9.11 26.78 -11.87
CA LYS A 397 -8.67 28.13 -11.45
C LYS A 397 -8.45 29.03 -12.66
N SER A 398 -7.78 28.54 -13.70
CA SER A 398 -7.51 29.32 -14.91
C SER A 398 -7.30 28.39 -16.11
N PRO A 399 -8.07 28.56 -17.21
CA PRO A 399 -7.78 27.87 -18.45
C PRO A 399 -6.38 28.25 -18.95
N LEU A 400 -5.53 27.25 -19.20
CA LEU A 400 -4.14 27.45 -19.60
C LEU A 400 -4.07 28.33 -20.87
N GLY A 401 -3.39 29.47 -20.80
CA GLY A 401 -3.13 30.33 -21.96
C GLY A 401 -3.83 31.69 -22.02
N LYS A 402 -4.52 32.16 -20.97
CA LYS A 402 -4.99 33.56 -20.91
C LYS A 402 -3.95 34.58 -20.39
N ASP A 403 -2.87 34.13 -19.75
CA ASP A 403 -1.78 34.99 -19.26
C ASP A 403 -0.40 34.51 -19.76
N THR A 404 -0.09 34.75 -21.03
CA THR A 404 1.23 34.46 -21.64
C THR A 404 2.19 35.65 -21.61
N LYS A 405 1.98 36.65 -20.75
CA LYS A 405 2.79 37.88 -20.81
C LYS A 405 4.14 37.88 -20.07
N ASN A 406 4.54 36.84 -19.32
CA ASN A 406 5.77 36.93 -18.52
C ASN A 406 6.60 35.64 -18.36
N LEU A 407 6.89 34.92 -19.43
CA LEU A 407 7.89 33.84 -19.41
C LEU A 407 8.92 34.01 -20.54
N GLN A 408 9.71 35.09 -20.47
CA GLN A 408 10.95 35.18 -21.24
C GLN A 408 12.07 34.37 -20.56
N ASN A 409 12.66 33.47 -21.35
CA ASN A 409 13.96 32.81 -21.19
C ASN A 409 14.36 32.35 -19.78
N THR A 410 14.06 31.10 -19.45
CA THR A 410 14.78 30.34 -18.43
C THR A 410 16.02 29.69 -19.06
N ASN A 411 17.19 30.20 -18.70
CA ASN A 411 18.49 29.64 -19.07
C ASN A 411 18.64 28.22 -18.47
N ASN A 412 18.96 27.23 -19.31
CA ASN A 412 19.19 25.83 -18.92
C ASN A 412 20.45 25.74 -18.03
N ASN A 413 20.27 25.55 -16.72
CA ASN A 413 21.41 25.37 -15.82
C ASN A 413 21.72 23.87 -15.68
N LEU A 414 22.67 23.40 -16.50
CA LEU A 414 23.14 22.01 -16.55
C LEU A 414 23.50 21.46 -15.16
N ARG A 415 24.04 22.29 -14.26
CA ARG A 415 24.37 21.90 -12.88
C ARG A 415 23.14 21.52 -12.05
N PHE A 416 21.99 22.13 -12.31
CA PHE A 416 20.72 21.82 -11.65
C PHE A 416 20.06 20.58 -12.26
N GLN A 417 20.16 20.41 -13.58
CA GLN A 417 19.73 19.16 -14.24
C GLN A 417 20.55 17.96 -13.75
N ILE A 418 21.86 18.16 -13.52
CA ILE A 418 22.75 17.16 -12.91
C ILE A 418 22.38 16.93 -11.44
N PHE A 419 22.14 17.98 -10.64
CA PHE A 419 21.73 17.81 -9.25
C PHE A 419 20.46 16.97 -9.14
N VAL A 420 19.46 17.22 -10.00
CA VAL A 420 18.28 16.38 -9.99
C VAL A 420 18.58 15.00 -10.57
N PHE A 421 19.26 14.87 -11.69
CA PHE A 421 19.61 13.55 -12.22
C PHE A 421 20.29 12.69 -11.15
N VAL A 422 21.22 13.26 -10.37
CA VAL A 422 21.85 12.61 -9.22
C VAL A 422 20.84 12.36 -8.09
N SER A 423 19.97 13.31 -7.74
CA SER A 423 18.93 13.10 -6.73
C SER A 423 17.93 12.01 -7.13
N SER A 424 17.62 11.88 -8.42
CA SER A 424 16.72 10.87 -8.98
C SER A 424 17.42 9.52 -9.17
N LEU A 425 18.74 9.48 -9.34
CA LEU A 425 19.55 8.26 -9.23
C LEU A 425 19.69 7.80 -7.78
N ILE A 426 19.82 8.72 -6.82
CA ILE A 426 19.86 8.40 -5.38
C ILE A 426 18.48 7.91 -4.94
N VAL A 427 17.40 8.59 -5.31
CA VAL A 427 16.02 8.12 -5.11
C VAL A 427 15.79 6.78 -5.84
N GLY A 428 16.30 6.63 -7.07
CA GLY A 428 16.27 5.37 -7.80
C GLY A 428 17.01 4.23 -7.09
N TYR A 429 18.18 4.49 -6.51
CA TYR A 429 18.93 3.52 -5.70
C TYR A 429 18.18 3.15 -4.42
N ILE A 430 17.59 4.14 -3.74
CA ILE A 430 16.77 3.93 -2.55
C ILE A 430 15.44 3.25 -2.87
N ILE A 431 14.95 3.29 -4.12
CA ILE A 431 13.77 2.54 -4.59
C ILE A 431 14.14 1.11 -5.00
N VAL A 432 15.23 0.96 -5.75
CA VAL A 432 15.65 -0.32 -6.35
C VAL A 432 16.06 -1.31 -5.27
N VAL A 433 16.76 -0.86 -4.23
CA VAL A 433 17.22 -1.72 -3.13
C VAL A 433 16.03 -2.38 -2.39
N PRO A 434 15.06 -1.63 -1.83
CA PRO A 434 13.85 -2.21 -1.22
C PRO A 434 13.01 -3.05 -2.19
N THR A 435 12.93 -2.68 -3.47
CA THR A 435 12.18 -3.46 -4.47
C THR A 435 12.81 -4.83 -4.70
N ILE A 436 14.15 -4.90 -4.78
CA ILE A 436 14.87 -6.17 -4.93
C ILE A 436 14.70 -7.01 -3.65
N THR A 437 14.76 -6.39 -2.47
CA THR A 437 14.58 -7.13 -1.22
C THR A 437 13.15 -7.63 -1.02
N ASP A 438 12.14 -6.85 -1.39
CA ASP A 438 10.73 -7.27 -1.37
C ASP A 438 10.45 -8.41 -2.36
N LEU A 439 11.10 -8.38 -3.53
CA LEU A 439 11.00 -9.48 -4.50
C LEU A 439 11.66 -10.77 -3.98
N TRP A 440 12.76 -10.64 -3.24
CA TRP A 440 13.40 -11.79 -2.58
C TRP A 440 12.59 -12.31 -1.39
N ASN A 441 11.91 -11.44 -0.64
CA ASN A 441 10.93 -11.83 0.38
C ASN A 441 9.79 -12.65 -0.20
N LYS A 442 9.12 -12.16 -1.26
CA LYS A 442 8.01 -12.93 -1.85
C LYS A 442 8.46 -14.24 -2.48
N ARG A 443 9.66 -14.25 -3.06
CA ARG A 443 10.25 -15.49 -3.57
C ARG A 443 10.54 -16.47 -2.43
N MET A 444 10.85 -15.98 -1.24
CA MET A 444 11.01 -16.80 -0.05
C MET A 444 9.69 -17.44 0.37
N ASP A 445 8.59 -16.68 0.43
CA ASP A 445 7.25 -17.23 0.75
C ASP A 445 6.90 -18.40 -0.20
N ILE A 446 7.15 -18.21 -1.50
CA ILE A 446 6.93 -19.25 -2.53
C ILE A 446 7.82 -20.48 -2.30
N ILE A 447 9.10 -20.30 -1.96
CA ILE A 447 10.01 -21.43 -1.73
C ILE A 447 9.62 -22.23 -0.49
N GLN A 448 9.10 -21.56 0.54
CA GLN A 448 8.60 -22.23 1.74
C GLN A 448 7.31 -23.01 1.46
N ASP A 449 6.38 -22.45 0.67
CA ASP A 449 5.10 -23.08 0.37
C ASP A 449 5.19 -24.20 -0.68
N ASP A 450 5.98 -24.05 -1.75
CA ASP A 450 6.00 -24.99 -2.90
C ASP A 450 7.16 -26.00 -2.89
N LEU A 451 8.31 -25.66 -2.29
CA LEU A 451 9.57 -26.41 -2.52
C LEU A 451 10.19 -27.03 -1.26
N GLY A 452 9.82 -26.58 -0.06
CA GLY A 452 10.33 -27.13 1.21
C GLY A 452 11.85 -26.96 1.39
N ASP A 453 12.52 -26.15 0.57
CA ASP A 453 13.97 -25.91 0.68
C ASP A 453 14.28 -24.61 1.43
N VAL A 454 14.27 -24.71 2.76
CA VAL A 454 14.61 -23.63 3.68
C VAL A 454 16.00 -23.01 3.43
N ASP A 455 16.95 -23.75 2.83
CA ASP A 455 18.30 -23.24 2.58
C ASP A 455 18.32 -22.19 1.46
N ASP A 456 17.51 -22.38 0.40
CA ASP A 456 17.36 -21.40 -0.68
C ASP A 456 16.66 -20.12 -0.20
N SER A 457 15.66 -20.27 0.67
CA SER A 457 14.99 -19.16 1.37
C SER A 457 15.99 -18.31 2.16
N ILE A 458 16.81 -18.95 3.00
CA ILE A 458 17.86 -18.29 3.79
C ILE A 458 18.85 -17.57 2.86
N ALA A 459 19.31 -18.22 1.78
CA ALA A 459 20.28 -17.62 0.86
C ALA A 459 19.75 -16.36 0.15
N LEU A 460 18.44 -16.31 -0.17
CA LEU A 460 17.79 -15.12 -0.73
C LEU A 460 17.64 -14.02 0.32
N LEU A 461 17.21 -14.36 1.52
CA LEU A 461 17.04 -13.41 2.62
C LEU A 461 18.38 -12.83 3.08
N GLU A 462 19.46 -13.60 3.11
CA GLU A 462 20.80 -13.09 3.44
C GLU A 462 21.29 -12.09 2.39
N LYS A 463 21.01 -12.33 1.09
CA LYS A 463 21.27 -11.33 0.05
C LYS A 463 20.41 -10.08 0.28
N ALA A 464 19.14 -10.25 0.67
CA ALA A 464 18.22 -9.16 0.91
C ALA A 464 18.68 -8.27 2.07
N VAL A 465 19.00 -8.88 3.22
CA VAL A 465 19.51 -8.18 4.40
C VAL A 465 20.81 -7.42 4.10
N ASN A 466 21.70 -8.00 3.27
CA ASN A 466 22.92 -7.32 2.85
C ASN A 466 22.66 -6.10 1.95
N LEU A 467 21.56 -6.12 1.20
CA LEU A 467 21.16 -5.02 0.33
C LEU A 467 20.39 -3.94 1.10
N ASN A 468 19.49 -4.33 2.02
CA ASN A 468 18.65 -3.45 2.83
C ASN A 468 18.74 -3.82 4.32
N SER A 469 19.77 -3.30 5.00
CA SER A 469 20.06 -3.62 6.40
C SER A 469 19.20 -2.89 7.44
N LEU A 470 18.21 -2.10 6.99
CA LEU A 470 17.31 -1.32 7.86
C LEU A 470 15.87 -1.85 7.88
N ASP A 471 15.61 -2.97 7.21
CA ASP A 471 14.29 -3.55 7.08
C ASP A 471 14.06 -4.66 8.12
N ALA A 472 13.21 -4.36 9.11
CA ALA A 472 12.89 -5.29 10.18
C ALA A 472 12.17 -6.55 9.69
N ASP A 473 11.42 -6.50 8.58
CA ASP A 473 10.73 -7.66 8.01
C ASP A 473 11.74 -8.70 7.53
N LEU A 474 12.81 -8.25 6.85
CA LEU A 474 13.86 -9.16 6.38
C LEU A 474 14.53 -9.91 7.51
N TYR A 475 14.81 -9.22 8.62
CA TYR A 475 15.41 -9.85 9.79
C TYR A 475 14.44 -10.78 10.51
N GLY A 476 13.15 -10.43 10.59
CA GLY A 476 12.10 -11.30 11.13
C GLY A 476 11.94 -12.58 10.33
N ASN A 477 11.79 -12.45 9.01
CA ASN A 477 11.65 -13.60 8.10
C ASN A 477 12.91 -14.48 8.12
N LEU A 478 14.10 -13.88 8.20
CA LEU A 478 15.35 -14.64 8.30
C LEU A 478 15.41 -15.43 9.61
N SER A 479 14.95 -14.83 10.73
CA SER A 479 14.79 -15.56 11.99
C SER A 479 13.85 -16.75 11.83
N GLU A 480 12.65 -16.53 11.28
CA GLU A 480 11.64 -17.57 11.06
C GLU A 480 12.18 -18.72 10.17
N SER A 481 12.89 -18.41 9.07
CA SER A 481 13.54 -19.43 8.23
C SER A 481 14.58 -20.26 9.01
N TYR A 482 15.38 -19.63 9.87
CA TYR A 482 16.32 -20.36 10.73
C TYR A 482 15.59 -21.24 11.77
N GLN A 483 14.40 -20.84 12.24
CA GLN A 483 13.57 -21.67 13.13
C GLN A 483 13.03 -22.90 12.41
N ILE A 484 12.51 -22.74 11.18
CA ILE A 484 12.06 -23.85 10.33
C ILE A 484 13.22 -24.84 10.12
N ARG A 485 14.43 -24.33 9.83
CA ARG A 485 15.62 -25.17 9.66
C ARG A 485 16.00 -25.97 10.92
N ILE A 486 15.75 -25.44 12.12
CA ILE A 486 15.92 -26.16 13.40
C ILE A 486 14.91 -27.31 13.50
N LEU A 487 13.64 -27.05 13.17
CA LEU A 487 12.56 -28.04 13.22
C LEU A 487 12.74 -29.16 12.19
N ASP A 488 13.27 -28.85 11.01
CA ASP A 488 13.63 -29.81 9.96
C ASP A 488 14.89 -30.65 10.29
N HIS A 489 15.53 -30.42 11.45
CA HIS A 489 16.80 -31.06 11.83
C HIS A 489 17.92 -30.88 10.78
N LYS A 490 17.95 -29.74 10.07
CA LYS A 490 18.95 -29.43 9.05
C LYS A 490 20.11 -28.58 9.62
N GLY A 491 21.35 -28.90 9.24
CA GLY A 491 22.54 -28.14 9.63
C GLY A 491 22.92 -28.29 11.11
N ILE A 492 23.74 -27.36 11.62
CA ILE A 492 24.18 -27.36 13.02
C ILE A 492 23.11 -26.66 13.88
N ARG A 493 22.47 -27.41 14.77
CA ARG A 493 21.34 -26.92 15.60
C ARG A 493 21.70 -25.67 16.41
N GLU A 494 22.85 -25.68 17.10
CA GLU A 494 23.32 -24.55 17.91
C GLU A 494 23.59 -23.29 17.07
N GLU A 495 24.14 -23.47 15.87
CA GLU A 495 24.38 -22.35 14.95
C GLU A 495 23.07 -21.72 14.48
N ASN A 496 22.08 -22.56 14.14
CA ASN A 496 20.77 -22.07 13.71
C ASN A 496 20.00 -21.40 14.85
N GLN A 497 20.07 -21.94 16.08
CA GLN A 497 19.51 -21.32 17.29
C GLN A 497 20.08 -19.91 17.51
N TYR A 498 21.42 -19.79 17.44
CA TYR A 498 22.10 -18.50 17.60
C TYR A 498 21.71 -17.51 16.49
N LYS A 499 21.69 -17.95 15.22
CA LYS A 499 21.33 -17.08 14.10
C LYS A 499 19.88 -16.61 14.17
N SER A 500 18.95 -17.49 14.51
CA SER A 500 17.54 -17.15 14.74
C SER A 500 17.40 -16.04 15.77
N ALA A 501 17.96 -16.22 16.97
CA ALA A 501 17.90 -15.22 18.03
C ALA A 501 18.61 -13.90 17.66
N LYS A 502 19.75 -13.97 16.97
CA LYS A 502 20.49 -12.79 16.48
C LYS A 502 19.64 -11.96 15.53
N TYR A 503 19.00 -12.58 14.55
CA TYR A 503 18.19 -11.86 13.57
C TYR A 503 16.88 -11.36 14.18
N ALA A 504 16.23 -12.13 15.04
CA ALA A 504 15.04 -11.67 15.76
C ALA A 504 15.33 -10.45 16.66
N ARG A 505 16.45 -10.48 17.41
CA ARG A 505 16.93 -9.32 18.19
C ARG A 505 17.09 -8.09 17.30
N LYS A 506 17.70 -8.27 16.13
CA LYS A 506 17.89 -7.15 15.18
C LYS A 506 16.56 -6.61 14.65
N ALA A 507 15.58 -7.48 14.43
CA ALA A 507 14.25 -7.08 13.99
C ALA A 507 13.54 -6.24 15.07
N VAL A 508 13.65 -6.60 16.35
CA VAL A 508 13.14 -5.81 17.49
C VAL A 508 13.87 -4.48 17.64
N GLU A 509 15.20 -4.43 17.46
CA GLU A 509 15.96 -3.17 17.48
C GLU A 509 15.48 -2.17 16.42
N LEU A 510 15.09 -2.67 15.24
CA LEU A 510 14.63 -1.85 14.12
C LEU A 510 13.15 -1.47 14.24
N ASP A 511 12.33 -2.30 14.89
CA ASP A 511 10.89 -2.12 15.05
C ASP A 511 10.40 -2.55 16.46
N PRO A 512 10.67 -1.73 17.49
CA PRO A 512 10.42 -2.08 18.90
C PRO A 512 8.97 -1.90 19.35
N LEU A 513 8.06 -1.51 18.46
CA LEU A 513 6.63 -1.33 18.77
C LEU A 513 5.77 -2.44 18.17
N SER A 514 6.39 -3.41 17.49
CA SER A 514 5.68 -4.48 16.80
C SER A 514 5.57 -5.74 17.65
N ALA A 515 4.32 -6.12 17.97
CA ALA A 515 4.00 -7.35 18.68
C ALA A 515 4.62 -8.58 18.01
N LYS A 516 4.58 -8.63 16.65
CA LYS A 516 5.14 -9.73 15.86
C LYS A 516 6.65 -9.88 16.07
N ARG A 517 7.40 -8.79 16.21
CA ARG A 517 8.86 -8.84 16.41
C ARG A 517 9.22 -9.36 17.78
N HIS A 518 8.54 -8.86 18.80
CA HIS A 518 8.70 -9.33 20.18
C HIS A 518 8.34 -10.82 20.30
N GLU A 519 7.26 -11.26 19.65
CA GLU A 519 6.88 -12.67 19.57
C GLU A 519 7.95 -13.53 18.90
N ALA A 520 8.40 -13.13 17.70
CA ALA A 520 9.43 -13.87 16.96
C ALA A 520 10.74 -13.98 17.77
N PHE A 521 11.10 -12.95 18.52
CA PHE A 521 12.28 -12.96 19.37
C PHE A 521 12.11 -13.83 20.61
N GLY A 522 10.98 -13.74 21.31
CA GLY A 522 10.66 -14.64 22.42
C GLY A 522 10.65 -16.11 22.00
N TYR A 523 10.10 -16.40 20.81
CA TYR A 523 10.09 -17.75 20.25
C TYR A 523 11.49 -18.23 19.85
N ALA A 524 12.32 -17.37 19.24
CA ALA A 524 13.70 -17.69 18.89
C ALA A 524 14.54 -18.07 20.13
N LEU A 525 14.36 -17.33 21.23
CA LEU A 525 15.03 -17.60 22.51
C LEU A 525 14.64 -18.95 23.12
N ASN A 526 13.39 -19.40 22.92
CA ASN A 526 12.95 -20.71 23.40
C ASN A 526 13.80 -21.86 22.84
N PHE A 527 14.27 -21.74 21.59
CA PHE A 527 15.07 -22.80 20.98
C PHE A 527 16.47 -22.93 21.55
N ILE A 528 17.03 -21.91 22.23
CA ILE A 528 18.38 -21.97 22.80
C ILE A 528 18.38 -22.97 23.97
N SER A 529 18.87 -24.18 23.70
CA SER A 529 18.82 -25.33 24.62
C SER A 529 19.79 -25.24 25.80
N SER A 530 20.73 -24.30 25.78
CA SER A 530 21.74 -24.10 26.82
C SER A 530 21.43 -22.95 27.78
N GLY A 531 20.24 -22.34 27.68
CA GLY A 531 19.93 -21.03 28.27
C GLY A 531 20.49 -20.86 29.69
N GLU A 532 21.35 -19.87 29.85
CA GLU A 532 21.57 -19.28 31.16
C GLU A 532 20.21 -18.70 31.60
N ASP A 533 19.96 -18.55 32.90
CA ASP A 533 18.68 -18.02 33.40
C ASP A 533 18.25 -16.70 32.71
N ASN A 534 19.23 -15.96 32.17
CA ASN A 534 19.03 -14.71 31.44
C ASN A 534 18.23 -14.83 30.14
N GLU A 535 18.44 -15.84 29.28
CA GLU A 535 17.72 -15.93 28.00
C GLU A 535 16.24 -16.30 28.21
N ILE A 536 15.96 -17.15 29.20
CA ILE A 536 14.59 -17.56 29.53
C ILE A 536 13.80 -16.37 30.13
N LEU A 537 14.47 -15.53 30.94
CA LEU A 537 13.91 -14.28 31.45
C LEU A 537 13.69 -13.24 30.34
N GLU A 538 14.63 -13.12 29.38
CA GLU A 538 14.46 -12.26 28.21
C GLU A 538 13.26 -12.73 27.37
N ALA A 539 13.12 -14.05 27.13
CA ALA A 539 11.98 -14.61 26.40
C ALA A 539 10.62 -14.30 27.06
N GLU A 540 10.51 -14.43 28.39
CA GLU A 540 9.30 -14.07 29.13
C GLU A 540 8.95 -12.60 28.93
N LYS A 541 9.93 -11.71 29.06
CA LYS A 541 9.74 -10.26 28.91
C LYS A 541 9.25 -9.90 27.51
N GLU A 542 9.87 -10.48 26.48
CA GLU A 542 9.51 -10.21 25.08
C GLU A 542 8.09 -10.72 24.77
N LEU A 543 7.73 -11.93 25.23
CA LEU A 543 6.37 -12.48 25.05
C LEU A 543 5.30 -11.68 25.79
N ARG A 544 5.57 -11.23 27.03
CA ARG A 544 4.65 -10.34 27.75
C ARG A 544 4.47 -9.00 27.05
N THR A 545 5.54 -8.47 26.44
CA THR A 545 5.48 -7.25 25.64
C THR A 545 4.61 -7.47 24.39
N ALA A 546 4.82 -8.58 23.68
CA ALA A 546 3.99 -8.96 22.53
C ALA A 546 2.50 -9.08 22.90
N ILE A 547 2.18 -9.75 24.01
CA ILE A 547 0.81 -9.88 24.53
C ILE A 547 0.23 -8.51 24.91
N SER A 548 1.02 -7.62 25.51
CA SER A 548 0.54 -6.27 25.88
C SER A 548 0.17 -5.42 24.65
N TYR A 549 0.86 -5.64 23.53
CA TYR A 549 0.57 -4.98 22.26
C TYR A 549 -0.55 -5.67 21.48
N ASN A 550 -0.81 -6.96 21.71
CA ASN A 550 -1.85 -7.72 21.03
C ASN A 550 -2.54 -8.76 21.93
N PRO A 551 -3.41 -8.33 22.87
CA PRO A 551 -4.00 -9.22 23.88
C PRO A 551 -5.06 -10.17 23.31
N HIS A 552 -5.64 -9.87 22.14
CA HIS A 552 -6.76 -10.60 21.53
C HIS A 552 -6.37 -11.57 20.41
N ASN A 553 -5.20 -11.39 19.79
CA ASN A 553 -4.60 -12.38 18.86
C ASN A 553 -3.57 -13.27 19.59
N GLY A 554 -3.73 -13.40 20.91
CA GLY A 554 -2.68 -13.76 21.86
C GLY A 554 -2.50 -15.25 22.10
N ALA A 555 -3.36 -16.13 21.59
CA ALA A 555 -3.41 -17.49 22.14
C ALA A 555 -2.21 -18.37 21.75
N TYR A 556 -1.50 -18.04 20.66
CA TYR A 556 -0.17 -18.60 20.42
C TYR A 556 0.89 -17.99 21.35
N GLN A 557 0.85 -16.70 21.59
CA GLN A 557 1.77 -16.00 22.48
C GLN A 557 1.57 -16.46 23.94
N TYR A 558 0.34 -16.71 24.37
CA TYR A 558 0.00 -17.30 25.67
C TYR A 558 0.44 -18.76 25.75
N GLN A 559 0.31 -19.54 24.67
CA GLN A 559 0.88 -20.90 24.59
C GLN A 559 2.41 -20.87 24.77
N LEU A 560 3.11 -20.01 24.02
CA LEU A 560 4.56 -19.84 24.13
C LEU A 560 4.96 -19.36 25.53
N LEU A 561 4.22 -18.42 26.10
CA LEU A 561 4.46 -17.93 27.46
C LEU A 561 4.25 -19.06 28.49
N GLY A 562 3.24 -19.92 28.31
CA GLY A 562 3.01 -21.11 29.14
C GLY A 562 4.20 -22.06 29.13
N PHE A 563 4.78 -22.34 27.95
CA PHE A 563 6.00 -23.14 27.84
C PHE A 563 7.20 -22.51 28.55
N ILE A 564 7.39 -21.20 28.41
CA ILE A 564 8.49 -20.48 29.08
C ILE A 564 8.31 -20.51 30.60
N LEU A 565 7.10 -20.29 31.10
CA LEU A 565 6.79 -20.32 32.53
C LEU A 565 6.96 -21.73 33.12
N GLN A 566 6.57 -22.78 32.38
CA GLN A 566 6.85 -24.17 32.77
C GLN A 566 8.35 -24.43 32.93
N ARG A 567 9.18 -23.95 32.00
CA ARG A 567 10.65 -24.09 32.08
C ARG A 567 11.27 -23.34 33.27
N GLN A 568 10.57 -22.33 33.79
CA GLN A 568 10.95 -21.60 34.98
C GLN A 568 10.32 -22.16 36.27
N GLU A 569 9.63 -23.32 36.21
CA GLU A 569 8.93 -23.93 37.34
C GLU A 569 7.81 -23.03 37.93
N LYS A 570 7.33 -22.04 37.15
CA LYS A 570 6.22 -21.14 37.54
C LYS A 570 4.87 -21.74 37.13
N TYR A 571 4.55 -22.93 37.65
CA TYR A 571 3.42 -23.74 37.16
C TYR A 571 2.05 -23.05 37.28
N ASP A 572 1.75 -22.37 38.39
CA ASP A 572 0.48 -21.63 38.56
C ASP A 572 0.26 -20.58 37.46
N GLN A 573 1.29 -19.79 37.17
CA GLN A 573 1.22 -18.77 36.13
C GLN A 573 1.13 -19.40 34.73
N ALA A 574 1.81 -20.54 34.52
CA ALA A 574 1.75 -21.27 33.26
C ALA A 574 0.33 -21.79 32.99
N ILE A 575 -0.35 -22.32 34.01
CA ILE A 575 -1.74 -22.80 33.89
C ILE A 575 -2.68 -21.62 33.59
N GLU A 576 -2.53 -20.49 34.29
CA GLU A 576 -3.36 -19.29 34.09
C GLU A 576 -3.30 -18.80 32.64
N VAL A 577 -2.10 -18.67 32.07
CA VAL A 577 -1.96 -18.20 30.68
C VAL A 577 -2.46 -19.21 29.67
N LEU A 578 -2.33 -20.52 29.94
CA LEU A 578 -2.86 -21.57 29.06
C LEU A 578 -4.39 -21.63 29.11
N ASP A 579 -5.01 -21.36 30.26
CA ASP A 579 -6.47 -21.24 30.38
C ASP A 579 -6.99 -20.04 29.58
N ILE A 580 -6.26 -18.92 29.57
CA ILE A 580 -6.57 -17.78 28.69
C ILE A 580 -6.46 -18.21 27.22
N ALA A 581 -5.41 -18.94 26.84
CA ALA A 581 -5.23 -19.43 25.48
C ALA A 581 -6.38 -20.37 25.03
N LEU A 582 -6.83 -21.27 25.91
CA LEU A 582 -7.94 -22.19 25.64
C LEU A 582 -9.29 -21.48 25.54
N ASN A 583 -9.53 -20.44 26.35
CA ASN A 583 -10.74 -19.63 26.26
C ASN A 583 -10.80 -18.84 24.95
N LEU A 584 -9.65 -18.41 24.44
CA LEU A 584 -9.55 -17.78 23.12
C LEU A 584 -9.74 -18.79 21.97
N PHE A 585 -9.44 -20.08 22.18
CA PHE A 585 -9.54 -21.17 21.20
C PHE A 585 -10.47 -22.31 21.64
N ASP A 586 -11.73 -22.02 21.95
CA ASP A 586 -12.72 -23.08 22.16
C ASP A 586 -13.24 -23.65 20.82
N ASN A 587 -13.76 -24.87 20.85
CA ASN A 587 -14.27 -25.55 19.65
C ASN A 587 -15.44 -24.77 19.00
N GLU A 588 -16.20 -24.00 19.78
CA GLU A 588 -17.35 -23.23 19.30
C GLU A 588 -16.92 -21.99 18.50
N ASN A 589 -15.82 -21.37 18.90
CA ASN A 589 -15.13 -20.31 18.16
C ASN A 589 -14.47 -20.88 16.92
N ILE A 590 -13.89 -22.09 16.99
CA ILE A 590 -13.27 -22.75 15.84
C ILE A 590 -14.29 -23.11 14.75
N GLU A 591 -15.47 -23.60 15.12
CA GLU A 591 -16.56 -23.88 14.18
C GLU A 591 -17.12 -22.63 13.50
N LYS A 592 -17.02 -21.45 14.14
CA LYS A 592 -17.43 -20.15 13.56
C LYS A 592 -16.43 -19.61 12.53
N ILE A 593 -15.23 -20.20 12.42
CA ILE A 593 -14.22 -19.77 11.46
C ILE A 593 -14.53 -20.40 10.10
N HIS A 594 -14.76 -19.55 9.11
CA HIS A 594 -14.83 -19.96 7.71
C HIS A 594 -13.42 -20.13 7.12
N ALA A 595 -12.69 -21.15 7.58
CA ALA A 595 -11.41 -21.54 7.04
C ALA A 595 -11.54 -22.79 6.16
N ASP A 596 -10.56 -23.05 5.31
CA ASP A 596 -10.47 -24.34 4.63
C ASP A 596 -10.22 -25.48 5.63
N GLN A 597 -10.42 -26.71 5.16
CA GLN A 597 -10.38 -27.89 6.01
C GLN A 597 -8.98 -28.17 6.59
N GLU A 598 -7.93 -27.74 5.89
CA GLU A 598 -6.56 -27.88 6.37
C GLU A 598 -6.29 -26.94 7.55
N THR A 599 -6.64 -25.67 7.40
CA THR A 599 -6.56 -24.68 8.47
C THR A 599 -7.39 -25.16 9.66
N HIS A 600 -8.63 -25.63 9.44
CA HIS A 600 -9.47 -26.15 10.52
C HIS A 600 -8.81 -27.32 11.28
N ASN A 601 -8.13 -28.24 10.59
CA ASN A 601 -7.39 -29.33 11.23
C ASN A 601 -6.17 -28.84 12.02
N GLN A 602 -5.43 -27.86 11.50
CA GLN A 602 -4.32 -27.24 12.23
C GLN A 602 -4.82 -26.57 13.52
N LEU A 603 -6.00 -25.95 13.50
CA LEU A 603 -6.62 -25.32 14.66
C LEU A 603 -6.98 -26.33 15.76
N ILE A 604 -7.62 -27.42 15.39
CA ILE A 604 -7.95 -28.50 16.33
C ILE A 604 -6.67 -29.06 16.97
N THR A 605 -5.66 -29.33 16.15
CA THR A 605 -4.35 -29.82 16.60
C THR A 605 -3.69 -28.85 17.58
N ARG A 606 -3.82 -27.54 17.35
CA ARG A 606 -3.28 -26.49 18.22
C ARG A 606 -3.97 -26.50 19.59
N VAL A 607 -5.30 -26.57 19.62
CA VAL A 607 -6.07 -26.66 20.87
C VAL A 607 -5.69 -27.90 21.66
N GLU A 608 -5.57 -29.04 20.99
CA GLU A 608 -5.08 -30.29 21.62
C GLU A 608 -3.67 -30.11 22.19
N THR A 609 -2.78 -29.42 21.47
CA THR A 609 -1.42 -29.14 21.96
C THR A 609 -1.44 -28.28 23.23
N ILE A 610 -2.28 -27.24 23.29
CA ILE A 610 -2.43 -26.39 24.47
C ILE A 610 -3.00 -27.20 25.65
N LYS A 611 -4.02 -28.03 25.40
CA LYS A 611 -4.60 -28.92 26.42
C LYS A 611 -3.57 -29.90 26.97
N ASN A 612 -2.85 -30.58 26.10
CA ASN A 612 -1.82 -31.55 26.48
C ASN A 612 -0.70 -30.90 27.30
N LEU A 613 -0.26 -29.70 26.90
CA LEU A 613 0.73 -28.93 27.65
C LEU A 613 0.23 -28.60 29.05
N ARG A 614 -0.99 -28.08 29.16
CA ARG A 614 -1.62 -27.75 30.43
C ARG A 614 -1.72 -28.97 31.34
N GLU A 615 -2.19 -30.11 30.82
CA GLU A 615 -2.28 -31.37 31.57
C GLU A 615 -0.90 -31.86 32.04
N THR A 616 0.12 -31.73 31.20
CA THR A 616 1.51 -32.08 31.55
C THR A 616 2.02 -31.21 32.70
N ILE A 617 1.73 -29.91 32.67
CA ILE A 617 2.13 -28.97 33.73
C ILE A 617 1.42 -29.27 35.04
N VAL A 618 0.12 -29.58 34.99
CA VAL A 618 -0.65 -29.99 36.18
C VAL A 618 -0.05 -31.25 36.79
N ALA A 619 0.28 -32.26 35.98
CA ALA A 619 0.92 -33.48 36.46
C ALA A 619 2.28 -33.21 37.12
N GLN A 620 3.11 -32.33 36.52
CA GLN A 620 4.40 -31.94 37.11
C GLN A 620 4.23 -31.22 38.46
N MET A 621 3.24 -30.33 38.56
CA MET A 621 2.92 -29.61 39.79
C MET A 621 2.39 -30.54 40.90
N GLU A 622 1.75 -31.65 40.55
CA GLU A 622 1.31 -32.68 41.50
C GLU A 622 2.44 -33.64 41.94
N GLU A 623 3.52 -33.73 41.17
CA GLU A 623 4.70 -34.55 41.47
C GLU A 623 5.74 -33.86 42.38
N GLU A 624 5.77 -32.52 42.41
CA GLU A 624 6.55 -31.69 43.34
C GLU A 624 5.85 -31.48 44.69
#